data_AF-W4LWT2-F1
#
_entry.id   AF-W4LWT2-F1
#
_cell.length_a   1.000
_cell.length_b   1.000
_cell.length_c   1.000
_cell.angle_alpha   90.00
_cell.angle_beta   90.00
_cell.angle_gamma   90.00
#
_symmetry.space_group_name_H-M   'P 1'
#
loop_
_entity.id
_entity.type
_entity.pdbx_description
1 polymer ?
#
loop_
_entity_poly.entity_id
_entity_poly.type
_entity_poly.pdbx_seq_one_letter_code
_entity_poly.pdbx_strand_id
1 'polypeptide(L)'
;MTVDEQRKLGVKLASKNDAPKTLELIKNTDCVYSQIFECAAEELGVDRLAEIVLKSEEPAWAWALLRHIDGIDDHRDALLEMGAPMAADVQAASEASEATLGRIAAFELDVAGGAGYSAYFTMFWSPSPHVIEPAAGYPRQTPPYKWSNIVRVFASTANLCQYFALPDAPLQTGDTVWMVVDVSGGGWYYTKFRYTFDPTSGATAVISGHGTTTTATFTQKIKI
;
A
#
# COMPACT_ATOMS: atom_id res chain seq x y z
N MET A 1 9.54 3.87 -11.80
CA MET A 1 10.81 4.32 -11.18
C MET A 1 10.88 3.91 -9.71
N THR A 2 12.07 3.84 -9.10
CA THR A 2 12.23 3.69 -7.63
C THR A 2 11.73 4.93 -6.88
N VAL A 3 11.43 4.82 -5.59
CA VAL A 3 10.96 5.95 -4.76
C VAL A 3 11.96 7.12 -4.77
N ASP A 4 13.26 6.83 -4.71
CA ASP A 4 14.30 7.86 -4.74
C ASP A 4 14.37 8.60 -6.09
N GLU A 5 14.17 7.88 -7.20
CA GLU A 5 14.09 8.48 -8.54
C GLU A 5 12.84 9.34 -8.69
N GLN A 6 11.70 8.87 -8.19
CA GLN A 6 10.45 9.64 -8.15
C GLN A 6 10.65 10.94 -7.34
N ARG A 7 11.21 10.87 -6.13
CA ARG A 7 11.48 12.07 -5.32
C ARG A 7 12.42 13.06 -6.00
N LYS A 8 13.48 12.59 -6.67
CA LYS A 8 14.37 13.46 -7.45
C LYS A 8 13.63 14.17 -8.59
N LEU A 9 12.76 13.46 -9.30
CA LEU A 9 11.90 14.06 -10.33
C LEU A 9 10.94 15.08 -9.70
N GLY A 10 10.32 14.74 -8.58
CA GLY A 10 9.43 15.63 -7.82
C GLY A 10 10.12 16.94 -7.42
N VAL A 11 11.34 16.87 -6.88
CA VAL A 11 12.16 18.06 -6.53
C VAL A 11 12.36 18.96 -7.75
N LYS A 12 12.70 18.38 -8.90
CA LYS A 12 12.89 19.12 -10.15
C LYS A 12 11.60 19.80 -10.61
N LEU A 13 10.47 19.10 -10.53
CA LEU A 13 9.16 19.61 -10.95
C LEU A 13 8.64 20.70 -10.01
N ALA A 14 8.74 20.52 -8.70
CA ALA A 14 8.35 21.51 -7.70
C ALA A 14 9.18 22.79 -7.85
N SER A 15 10.50 22.66 -8.07
CA SER A 15 11.38 23.81 -8.31
C SER A 15 11.05 24.53 -9.62
N LYS A 16 10.66 23.81 -10.67
CA LYS A 16 10.32 24.40 -11.99
C LYS A 16 8.98 25.14 -11.98
N ASN A 17 8.08 24.81 -11.07
CA ASN A 17 6.74 25.42 -10.98
C ASN A 17 6.60 26.33 -9.75
N ASP A 18 7.71 26.76 -9.14
CA ASP A 18 7.72 27.67 -7.98
C ASP A 18 6.82 27.21 -6.82
N ALA A 19 6.88 25.91 -6.47
CA ALA A 19 6.14 25.29 -5.35
C ALA A 19 7.07 25.00 -4.15
N PRO A 20 7.44 26.00 -3.35
CA PRO A 20 8.45 25.87 -2.30
C PRO A 20 8.02 24.97 -1.13
N LYS A 21 6.75 24.98 -0.72
CA LYS A 21 6.29 24.11 0.38
C LYS A 21 6.25 22.65 -0.07
N THR A 22 5.77 22.41 -1.28
CA THR A 22 5.78 21.09 -1.92
C THR A 22 7.20 20.56 -2.04
N LEU A 23 8.14 21.41 -2.47
CA LEU A 23 9.56 21.08 -2.55
C LEU A 23 10.14 20.66 -1.19
N GLU A 24 9.76 21.35 -0.11
CA GLU A 24 10.16 21.01 1.25
C GLU A 24 9.63 19.64 1.67
N LEU A 25 8.33 19.36 1.41
CA LEU A 25 7.72 18.06 1.71
C LEU A 25 8.33 16.92 0.90
N ILE A 26 8.67 17.12 -0.38
CA ILE A 26 9.31 16.09 -1.20
C ILE A 26 10.71 15.74 -0.66
N LYS A 27 11.44 16.73 -0.11
CA LYS A 27 12.74 16.50 0.53
C LYS A 27 12.62 15.82 1.88
N ASN A 28 11.48 15.99 2.56
CA ASN A 28 11.19 15.30 3.80
C ASN A 28 10.87 13.82 3.51
N THR A 29 11.80 12.92 3.84
CA THR A 29 11.65 11.48 3.64
C THR A 29 10.49 10.85 4.42
N ASP A 30 9.97 11.55 5.43
CA ASP A 30 8.86 11.07 6.25
C ASP A 30 7.48 11.42 5.66
N CYS A 31 7.41 12.30 4.64
CA CYS A 31 6.16 12.68 3.98
C CYS A 31 5.75 11.65 2.92
N VAL A 32 4.46 11.31 2.85
CA VAL A 32 3.90 10.44 1.79
C VAL A 32 3.42 11.24 0.59
N TYR A 33 3.11 10.53 -0.50
CA TYR A 33 2.60 11.13 -1.72
C TYR A 33 1.28 11.86 -1.52
N SER A 34 0.37 11.40 -0.67
CA SER A 34 -0.87 12.14 -0.41
C SER A 34 -0.57 13.54 0.13
N GLN A 35 0.25 13.66 1.17
CA GLN A 35 0.67 14.94 1.75
C GLN A 35 1.42 15.84 0.74
N ILE A 36 2.27 15.23 -0.09
CA ILE A 36 2.98 15.96 -1.15
C ILE A 36 2.00 16.49 -2.19
N PHE A 37 1.05 15.67 -2.65
CA PHE A 37 0.07 16.03 -3.67
C PHE A 37 -0.98 17.01 -3.14
N GLU A 38 -1.41 16.88 -1.88
CA GLU A 38 -2.32 17.83 -1.22
C GLU A 38 -1.67 19.22 -1.16
N CYS A 39 -0.42 19.30 -0.69
CA CYS A 39 0.33 20.56 -0.67
C CYS A 39 0.58 21.12 -2.08
N ALA A 40 0.87 20.24 -3.05
CA ALA A 40 1.03 20.65 -4.43
C ALA A 40 -0.27 21.18 -5.04
N ALA A 41 -1.42 20.59 -4.70
CA ALA A 41 -2.73 21.05 -5.14
C ALA A 41 -3.07 22.43 -4.52
N GLU A 42 -2.69 22.65 -3.26
CA GLU A 42 -2.83 23.95 -2.60
C GLU A 42 -1.95 25.04 -3.22
N GLU A 43 -0.69 24.73 -3.56
CA GLU A 43 0.26 25.72 -4.12
C GLU A 43 0.05 25.99 -5.61
N LEU A 44 -0.24 24.95 -6.40
CA LEU A 44 -0.29 25.02 -7.86
C LEU A 44 -1.71 25.07 -8.43
N GLY A 45 -2.70 24.66 -7.64
CA GLY A 45 -4.04 24.32 -8.14
C GLY A 45 -4.11 22.91 -8.72
N VAL A 46 -5.29 22.31 -8.61
CA VAL A 46 -5.57 20.92 -8.98
C VAL A 46 -5.30 20.64 -10.46
N ASP A 47 -5.80 21.49 -11.37
CA ASP A 47 -5.62 21.31 -12.82
C ASP A 47 -4.15 21.32 -13.23
N ARG A 48 -3.39 22.27 -12.67
CA ARG A 48 -1.97 22.40 -12.97
C ARG A 48 -1.19 21.21 -12.45
N LEU A 49 -1.53 20.73 -11.25
CA LEU A 49 -0.93 19.53 -10.69
C LEU A 49 -1.23 18.30 -11.57
N ALA A 50 -2.49 18.13 -11.99
CA ALA A 50 -2.90 17.03 -12.86
C ALA A 50 -2.14 17.03 -14.19
N GLU A 51 -1.97 18.20 -14.83
CA GLU A 51 -1.14 18.31 -16.03
C GLU A 51 0.32 17.91 -15.80
N ILE A 52 0.90 18.29 -14.65
CA ILE A 52 2.30 17.95 -14.33
C ILE A 52 2.45 16.44 -14.17
N VAL A 53 1.51 15.80 -13.47
CA VAL A 53 1.48 14.34 -13.27
C VAL A 53 1.29 13.61 -14.60
N LEU A 54 0.36 14.06 -15.44
CA LEU A 54 0.15 13.48 -16.77
C LEU A 54 1.40 13.65 -17.67
N LYS A 55 2.16 14.73 -17.51
CA LYS A 55 3.41 14.94 -18.27
C LYS A 55 4.61 14.19 -17.71
N SER A 56 4.56 13.72 -16.46
CA SER A 56 5.65 12.92 -15.89
C SER A 56 5.60 11.45 -16.30
N GLU A 57 4.48 11.01 -16.88
CA GLU A 57 4.24 9.63 -17.34
C GLU A 57 4.47 8.58 -16.25
N GLU A 58 4.19 8.92 -14.98
CA GLU A 58 4.49 8.04 -13.85
C GLU A 58 3.21 7.48 -13.22
N PRO A 59 2.86 6.19 -13.47
CA PRO A 59 1.58 5.61 -13.09
C PRO A 59 1.25 5.72 -11.59
N ALA A 60 2.26 5.58 -10.72
CA ALA A 60 2.09 5.67 -9.28
C ALA A 60 1.60 7.06 -8.84
N TRP A 61 2.00 8.12 -9.54
CA TRP A 61 1.59 9.48 -9.23
C TRP A 61 0.16 9.75 -9.70
N ALA A 62 -0.19 9.30 -10.91
CA ALA A 62 -1.56 9.40 -11.41
C ALA A 62 -2.54 8.64 -10.49
N TRP A 63 -2.15 7.43 -10.06
CA TRP A 63 -2.93 6.64 -9.12
C TRP A 63 -3.07 7.30 -7.75
N ALA A 64 -2.00 7.88 -7.20
CA ALA A 64 -2.06 8.62 -5.94
C ALA A 64 -2.96 9.85 -6.05
N LEU A 65 -2.86 10.60 -7.16
CA LEU A 65 -3.66 11.80 -7.38
C LEU A 65 -5.16 11.47 -7.42
N LEU A 66 -5.55 10.41 -8.14
CA LEU A 66 -6.93 9.92 -8.24
C LEU A 66 -7.60 9.60 -6.90
N ARG A 67 -6.80 9.33 -5.87
CA ARG A 67 -7.26 8.82 -4.58
C ARG A 67 -7.27 9.86 -3.48
N HIS A 68 -6.42 10.88 -3.61
CA HIS A 68 -6.17 11.83 -2.52
C HIS A 68 -6.59 13.25 -2.87
N ILE A 69 -6.76 13.57 -4.15
CA ILE A 69 -7.09 14.93 -4.59
C ILE A 69 -8.48 14.95 -5.21
N ASP A 70 -9.37 15.71 -4.58
CA ASP A 70 -10.70 16.01 -5.10
C ASP A 70 -10.64 17.06 -6.23
N GLY A 71 -11.70 17.13 -7.06
CA GLY A 71 -11.83 18.16 -8.08
C GLY A 71 -10.97 17.97 -9.34
N ILE A 72 -10.49 16.76 -9.58
CA ILE A 72 -9.72 16.36 -10.78
C ILE A 72 -10.62 15.84 -11.93
N ASP A 73 -11.92 16.13 -11.92
CA ASP A 73 -12.91 15.52 -12.80
C ASP A 73 -12.55 15.65 -14.28
N ASP A 74 -12.07 16.82 -14.69
CA ASP A 74 -11.67 17.12 -16.08
C ASP A 74 -10.41 16.36 -16.54
N HIS A 75 -9.63 15.82 -15.59
CA HIS A 75 -8.42 15.05 -15.85
C HIS A 75 -8.56 13.56 -15.49
N ARG A 76 -9.72 13.17 -14.93
CA ARG A 76 -9.93 11.87 -14.30
C ARG A 76 -9.69 10.70 -15.27
N ASP A 77 -10.22 10.79 -16.48
CA ASP A 77 -10.09 9.72 -17.47
C ASP A 77 -8.63 9.51 -17.91
N ALA A 78 -7.90 10.59 -18.18
CA ALA A 78 -6.48 10.52 -18.55
C ALA A 78 -5.62 9.99 -17.39
N LEU A 79 -5.93 10.39 -16.16
CA LEU A 79 -5.25 9.88 -14.97
C LEU A 79 -5.57 8.40 -14.73
N LEU A 80 -6.81 7.95 -15.01
CA LEU A 80 -7.21 6.55 -14.91
C LEU A 80 -6.48 5.69 -15.94
N GLU A 81 -6.36 6.17 -17.17
CA GLU A 81 -5.59 5.49 -18.23
C GLU A 81 -4.11 5.36 -17.83
N MET A 82 -3.50 6.45 -17.34
CA MET A 82 -2.11 6.43 -16.87
C MET A 82 -1.90 5.56 -15.63
N GLY A 83 -2.85 5.59 -14.68
CA GLY A 83 -2.82 4.82 -13.45
C GLY A 83 -3.22 3.35 -13.63
N ALA A 84 -3.71 2.96 -14.81
CA ALA A 84 -4.21 1.62 -15.08
C ALA A 84 -3.24 0.49 -14.74
N PRO A 85 -1.91 0.60 -14.93
CA PRO A 85 -0.98 -0.45 -14.48
C PRO A 85 -1.01 -0.67 -12.97
N MET A 86 -1.20 0.38 -12.17
CA MET A 86 -1.34 0.28 -10.71
C MET A 86 -2.70 -0.32 -10.34
N ALA A 87 -3.75 0.07 -11.05
CA ALA A 87 -5.07 -0.54 -10.91
C ALA A 87 -5.05 -2.03 -11.28
N ALA A 88 -4.32 -2.43 -12.33
CA ALA A 88 -4.19 -3.80 -12.78
C ALA A 88 -3.41 -4.66 -11.78
N ASP A 89 -2.43 -4.12 -11.06
CA ASP A 89 -1.79 -4.84 -9.94
C ASP A 89 -2.76 -5.06 -8.78
N VAL A 90 -3.63 -4.07 -8.50
CA VAL A 90 -4.70 -4.18 -7.50
C VAL A 90 -5.80 -5.13 -7.97
N GLN A 91 -6.13 -5.14 -9.27
CA GLN A 91 -7.23 -5.87 -9.88
C GLN A 91 -6.83 -7.29 -10.26
N ALA A 92 -5.59 -7.57 -10.67
CA ALA A 92 -5.04 -8.94 -10.72
C ALA A 92 -4.97 -9.57 -9.32
N ALA A 93 -4.89 -8.75 -8.27
CA ALA A 93 -5.09 -9.19 -6.89
C ALA A 93 -6.58 -9.27 -6.47
N SER A 94 -7.51 -8.65 -7.20
CA SER A 94 -8.96 -8.69 -6.95
C SER A 94 -9.73 -9.66 -7.85
N GLU A 95 -9.15 -10.15 -8.95
CA GLU A 95 -9.74 -11.14 -9.88
C GLU A 95 -9.77 -12.56 -9.29
N ALA A 96 -9.33 -12.73 -8.04
CA ALA A 96 -9.75 -13.84 -7.20
C ALA A 96 -11.22 -13.64 -6.78
N SER A 97 -12.13 -13.73 -7.77
CA SER A 97 -13.58 -13.95 -7.66
C SER A 97 -14.23 -13.43 -6.36
N GLU A 98 -14.88 -12.27 -6.43
CA GLU A 98 -15.81 -11.71 -5.42
C GLU A 98 -16.91 -12.68 -4.93
N ALA A 99 -17.06 -13.87 -5.52
CA ALA A 99 -18.13 -14.81 -5.20
C ALA A 99 -18.12 -15.38 -3.76
N THR A 100 -17.06 -15.21 -2.96
CA THR A 100 -17.11 -15.20 -1.48
C THR A 100 -15.67 -15.03 -0.98
N LEU A 101 -15.23 -13.79 -0.73
CA LEU A 101 -14.01 -13.62 0.06
C LEU A 101 -14.23 -14.28 1.42
N GLY A 102 -13.26 -15.08 1.88
CA GLY A 102 -13.32 -15.67 3.22
C GLY A 102 -13.43 -14.56 4.27
N ARG A 103 -14.27 -14.76 5.29
CA ARG A 103 -14.39 -13.82 6.41
C ARG A 103 -13.33 -14.16 7.45
N ILE A 104 -12.53 -13.18 7.89
CA ILE A 104 -11.45 -13.40 8.86
C ILE A 104 -11.43 -12.34 9.95
N ALA A 105 -10.94 -12.73 11.13
CA ALA A 105 -10.66 -11.84 12.25
C ALA A 105 -9.15 -11.62 12.48
N ALA A 106 -8.31 -12.50 11.90
CA ALA A 106 -6.86 -12.50 12.12
C ALA A 106 -6.07 -12.93 10.87
N PHE A 107 -4.81 -12.51 10.84
CA PHE A 107 -3.79 -13.01 9.93
C PHE A 107 -2.71 -13.77 10.69
N GLU A 108 -2.20 -14.85 10.09
CA GLU A 108 -1.04 -15.61 10.55
C GLU A 108 -0.04 -15.70 9.40
N LEU A 109 1.20 -15.28 9.62
CA LEU A 109 2.31 -15.55 8.70
C LEU A 109 3.09 -16.75 9.22
N ASP A 110 3.20 -17.78 8.39
CA ASP A 110 3.99 -18.98 8.61
C ASP A 110 5.18 -18.98 7.64
N VAL A 111 6.41 -18.98 8.13
CA VAL A 111 7.60 -19.05 7.27
C VAL A 111 8.05 -20.50 7.22
N ALA A 112 7.73 -21.17 6.10
CA ALA A 112 7.85 -22.61 5.96
C ALA A 112 9.31 -23.08 6.08
N GLY A 113 9.46 -24.35 6.48
CA GLY A 113 10.74 -25.03 6.46
C GLY A 113 11.39 -25.00 5.08
N GLY A 114 12.62 -24.49 4.99
CA GLY A 114 13.35 -24.33 3.73
C GLY A 114 13.22 -22.94 3.09
N ALA A 115 12.42 -22.03 3.65
CA ALA A 115 12.49 -20.62 3.28
C ALA A 115 13.86 -20.01 3.67
N GLY A 116 14.43 -19.20 2.78
CA GLY A 116 15.74 -18.58 2.96
C GLY A 116 15.71 -17.22 3.65
N TYR A 117 14.65 -16.88 4.37
CA TYR A 117 14.44 -15.54 4.93
C TYR A 117 13.67 -15.55 6.25
N SER A 118 13.82 -14.46 7.00
CA SER A 118 12.85 -14.07 8.03
C SER A 118 11.99 -12.93 7.49
N ALA A 119 10.78 -12.78 8.02
CA ALA A 119 9.85 -11.78 7.52
C ALA A 119 9.04 -11.13 8.65
N TYR A 120 8.50 -9.96 8.37
CA TYR A 120 7.47 -9.30 9.17
C TYR A 120 6.24 -9.16 8.28
N PHE A 121 5.07 -8.95 8.86
CA PHE A 121 3.92 -8.55 8.06
C PHE A 121 3.14 -7.41 8.69
N THR A 122 2.43 -6.70 7.82
CA THR A 122 1.40 -5.74 8.15
C THR A 122 0.15 -6.07 7.32
N MET A 123 -0.90 -5.27 7.45
CA MET A 123 -2.18 -5.48 6.78
C MET A 123 -2.69 -4.16 6.21
N PHE A 124 -3.22 -4.20 4.98
CA PHE A 124 -3.98 -3.09 4.38
C PHE A 124 -5.43 -3.49 4.17
N TRP A 125 -6.29 -2.49 3.93
CA TRP A 125 -7.72 -2.69 3.77
C TRP A 125 -8.38 -1.61 2.91
N SER A 126 -9.50 -1.92 2.26
CA SER A 126 -10.32 -1.07 1.37
C SER A 126 -11.81 -1.39 1.60
N PRO A 127 -12.81 -0.51 1.46
CA PRO A 127 -12.85 0.76 0.72
C PRO A 127 -12.75 2.01 1.60
N SER A 128 -12.02 1.96 2.72
CA SER A 128 -11.80 3.18 3.50
C SER A 128 -11.31 4.30 2.58
N PRO A 129 -11.98 5.46 2.50
CA PRO A 129 -11.57 6.58 1.64
C PRO A 129 -10.14 7.07 1.93
N HIS A 130 -9.53 6.58 3.00
CA HIS A 130 -8.18 6.86 3.44
C HIS A 130 -7.32 5.59 3.57
N VAL A 131 -7.39 4.62 2.65
CA VAL A 131 -6.40 3.52 2.67
C VAL A 131 -5.02 4.14 2.49
N ILE A 132 -4.29 4.27 3.58
CA ILE A 132 -2.89 4.68 3.59
C ILE A 132 -2.11 3.52 2.99
N GLU A 133 -1.94 3.53 1.67
CA GLU A 133 -1.06 2.60 0.99
C GLU A 133 0.38 3.05 1.21
N PRO A 134 1.27 2.16 1.63
CA PRO A 134 2.65 2.53 1.92
C PRO A 134 3.50 2.67 0.67
N ALA A 135 2.91 2.71 -0.52
CA ALA A 135 3.62 2.78 -1.79
C ALA A 135 4.35 4.13 -2.00
N ALA A 136 4.34 5.04 -1.02
CA ALA A 136 4.89 6.39 -1.15
C ALA A 136 6.03 6.78 -0.21
N GLY A 137 6.43 5.94 0.74
CA GLY A 137 7.46 6.33 1.70
C GLY A 137 8.09 5.14 2.41
N TYR A 138 9.43 5.13 2.43
CA TYR A 138 10.19 4.36 3.41
C TYR A 138 9.55 4.55 4.80
N PRO A 139 9.36 3.48 5.59
CA PRO A 139 8.34 3.46 6.62
C PRO A 139 8.74 4.31 7.84
N ARG A 140 8.39 5.59 7.84
CA ARG A 140 8.30 6.45 9.03
C ARG A 140 7.21 7.52 8.89
N GLN A 141 6.01 7.13 8.47
CA GLN A 141 4.84 7.95 8.82
C GLN A 141 4.66 7.87 10.34
N THR A 142 4.23 8.95 10.99
CA THR A 142 3.93 8.95 12.43
C THR A 142 2.39 8.97 12.58
N PRO A 143 1.77 7.94 13.19
CA PRO A 143 2.41 6.75 13.76
C PRO A 143 2.90 5.77 12.66
N PRO A 144 4.01 5.06 12.89
CA PRO A 144 4.51 4.08 11.93
C PRO A 144 3.49 2.97 11.76
N TYR A 145 3.46 2.38 10.55
CA TYR A 145 2.71 1.15 10.31
C TYR A 145 3.00 0.16 11.43
N LYS A 146 1.94 -0.48 11.93
CA LYS A 146 2.10 -1.54 12.90
C LYS A 146 2.54 -2.79 12.14
N TRP A 147 3.67 -3.35 12.56
CA TRP A 147 4.18 -4.61 12.04
C TRP A 147 4.00 -5.71 13.08
N SER A 148 3.92 -6.94 12.60
CA SER A 148 4.05 -8.13 13.44
C SER A 148 5.46 -8.20 14.06
N ASN A 149 5.63 -9.12 15.00
CA ASN A 149 6.97 -9.57 15.36
C ASN A 149 7.65 -10.27 14.17
N ILE A 150 8.99 -10.37 14.22
CA ILE A 150 9.74 -11.14 13.23
C ILE A 150 9.30 -12.61 13.24
N VAL A 151 8.99 -13.13 12.06
CA VAL A 151 8.72 -14.54 11.81
C VAL A 151 9.97 -15.16 11.21
N ARG A 152 10.59 -16.06 11.98
CA ARG A 152 11.78 -16.79 11.55
C ARG A 152 11.36 -18.04 10.77
N VAL A 153 12.30 -18.61 10.02
CA VAL A 153 12.12 -19.91 9.35
C VAL A 153 11.68 -20.97 10.38
N PHE A 154 10.72 -21.82 10.02
CA PHE A 154 10.08 -22.80 10.90
C PHE A 154 9.27 -22.21 12.06
N ALA A 155 8.79 -20.97 11.92
CA ALA A 155 7.91 -20.33 12.89
C ALA A 155 6.71 -19.68 12.21
N SER A 156 5.66 -19.48 13.00
CA SER A 156 4.52 -18.65 12.62
C SER A 156 4.22 -17.59 13.69
N THR A 157 3.61 -16.49 13.29
CA THR A 157 3.03 -15.50 14.21
C THR A 157 1.64 -15.10 13.73
N ALA A 158 0.70 -14.95 14.65
CA ALA A 158 -0.67 -14.55 14.37
C ALA A 158 -1.04 -13.27 15.12
N ASN A 159 -1.68 -12.33 14.42
CA ASN A 159 -2.18 -11.07 14.98
C ASN A 159 -3.62 -10.85 14.51
N LEU A 160 -4.49 -10.35 15.40
CA LEU A 160 -5.83 -9.89 15.03
C LEU A 160 -5.73 -8.78 13.99
N CYS A 161 -6.65 -8.72 13.03
CA CYS A 161 -6.67 -7.67 12.01
C CYS A 161 -6.74 -6.26 12.65
N GLN A 162 -7.50 -6.11 13.73
CA GLN A 162 -7.63 -4.86 14.48
C GLN A 162 -6.30 -4.34 15.06
N TYR A 163 -5.32 -5.21 15.31
CA TYR A 163 -4.01 -4.79 15.77
C TYR A 163 -3.38 -3.79 14.80
N PHE A 164 -3.55 -3.99 13.50
CA PHE A 164 -2.92 -3.21 12.43
C PHE A 164 -3.60 -1.87 12.14
N ALA A 165 -4.82 -1.66 12.64
CA ALA A 165 -5.55 -0.41 12.44
C ALA A 165 -4.79 0.80 13.04
N LEU A 166 -4.86 1.93 12.34
CA LEU A 166 -4.25 3.20 12.76
C LEU A 166 -5.35 4.19 13.20
N PRO A 167 -5.02 5.21 14.02
CA PRO A 167 -6.02 6.18 14.47
C PRO A 167 -6.71 6.96 13.34
N ASP A 168 -5.97 7.27 12.27
CA ASP A 168 -6.38 8.00 11.07
C ASP A 168 -6.87 7.09 9.94
N ALA A 169 -6.61 5.79 10.04
CA ALA A 169 -7.13 4.77 9.15
C ALA A 169 -7.81 3.68 10.00
N PRO A 170 -9.09 3.86 10.38
CA PRO A 170 -9.82 2.83 11.11
C PRO A 170 -10.15 1.66 10.18
N LEU A 171 -10.16 0.45 10.75
CA LEU A 171 -10.62 -0.77 10.10
C LEU A 171 -12.09 -1.02 10.46
N GLN A 172 -12.94 -1.21 9.45
CA GLN A 172 -14.38 -1.41 9.61
C GLN A 172 -14.80 -2.82 9.17
N THR A 173 -15.80 -3.38 9.86
CA THR A 173 -16.35 -4.69 9.46
C THR A 173 -16.90 -4.60 8.04
N GLY A 174 -16.53 -5.56 7.20
CA GLY A 174 -16.85 -5.56 5.76
C GLY A 174 -15.70 -5.08 4.88
N ASP A 175 -14.68 -4.43 5.43
CA ASP A 175 -13.51 -4.03 4.65
C ASP A 175 -12.82 -5.25 4.03
N THR A 176 -12.40 -5.10 2.77
CA THR A 176 -11.51 -6.05 2.10
C THR A 176 -10.09 -5.85 2.62
N VAL A 177 -9.51 -6.88 3.23
CA VAL A 177 -8.18 -6.85 3.84
C VAL A 177 -7.19 -7.78 3.13
N TRP A 178 -5.90 -7.45 3.20
CA TRP A 178 -4.81 -8.31 2.74
C TRP A 178 -3.52 -8.09 3.52
N MET A 179 -2.67 -9.12 3.50
CA MET A 179 -1.36 -9.09 4.13
C MET A 179 -0.31 -8.48 3.20
N VAL A 180 0.60 -7.68 3.76
CA VAL A 180 1.84 -7.25 3.12
C VAL A 180 3.01 -7.78 3.93
N VAL A 181 3.96 -8.43 3.26
CA VAL A 181 5.08 -9.11 3.89
C VAL A 181 6.38 -8.37 3.56
N ASP A 182 7.13 -7.98 4.59
CA ASP A 182 8.50 -7.47 4.44
C ASP A 182 9.48 -8.62 4.66
N VAL A 183 10.10 -9.06 3.57
CA VAL A 183 11.12 -10.10 3.57
C VAL A 183 12.46 -9.45 3.90
N SER A 184 13.09 -9.88 4.99
CA SER A 184 14.38 -9.33 5.44
C SER A 184 15.45 -9.48 4.35
N GLY A 185 15.93 -8.35 3.83
CA GLY A 185 16.90 -8.28 2.73
C GLY A 185 16.30 -8.42 1.33
N GLY A 186 14.98 -8.63 1.22
CA GLY A 186 14.25 -8.90 -0.02
C GLY A 186 13.22 -7.84 -0.39
N GLY A 187 12.80 -7.01 0.57
CA GLY A 187 11.83 -5.94 0.36
C GLY A 187 10.39 -6.40 0.56
N TRP A 188 9.46 -5.60 0.08
CA TRP A 188 8.03 -5.75 0.35
C TRP A 188 7.31 -6.55 -0.73
N TYR A 189 6.40 -7.41 -0.29
CA TYR A 189 5.58 -8.25 -1.13
C TYR A 189 4.12 -8.07 -0.76
N TYR A 190 3.33 -7.62 -1.72
CA TYR A 190 1.87 -7.59 -1.62
C TYR A 190 1.36 -9.01 -1.85
N THR A 191 0.72 -9.60 -0.84
CA THR A 191 0.02 -10.86 -1.09
C THR A 191 -1.18 -10.57 -1.98
N LYS A 192 -1.45 -11.46 -2.94
CA LYS A 192 -2.64 -11.37 -3.81
C LYS A 192 -3.94 -11.88 -3.15
N PHE A 193 -3.86 -12.17 -1.86
CA PHE A 193 -4.91 -12.82 -1.10
C PHE A 193 -5.79 -11.75 -0.45
N ARG A 194 -7.10 -11.83 -0.70
CA ARG A 194 -8.09 -10.85 -0.23
C ARG A 194 -9.12 -11.55 0.64
N TYR A 195 -9.57 -10.87 1.69
CA TYR A 195 -10.54 -11.39 2.67
C TYR A 195 -11.50 -10.29 3.10
N THR A 196 -12.69 -10.66 3.55
CA THR A 196 -13.59 -9.71 4.23
C THR A 196 -13.26 -9.70 5.72
N PHE A 197 -12.96 -8.53 6.27
CA PHE A 197 -12.77 -8.39 7.71
C PHE A 197 -14.10 -8.56 8.43
N ASP A 198 -14.10 -9.53 9.35
CA ASP A 198 -15.20 -9.79 10.26
C ASP A 198 -14.59 -10.16 11.63
N PRO A 199 -14.64 -9.25 12.62
CA PRO A 199 -14.04 -9.48 13.93
C PRO A 199 -14.71 -10.63 14.70
N THR A 200 -15.87 -11.11 14.24
CA THR A 200 -16.64 -12.18 14.90
C THR A 200 -16.46 -13.55 14.23
N SER A 201 -15.80 -13.63 13.08
CA SER A 201 -15.71 -14.86 12.28
C SER A 201 -14.97 -16.03 12.93
N GLY A 202 -14.14 -15.79 13.95
CA GLY A 202 -13.24 -16.78 14.55
C GLY A 202 -12.10 -17.25 13.63
N ALA A 203 -12.23 -17.02 12.32
CA ALA A 203 -11.31 -17.50 11.31
C ALA A 203 -10.02 -16.66 11.22
N THR A 204 -8.92 -17.35 10.93
CA THR A 204 -7.58 -16.80 10.68
C THR A 204 -7.14 -17.16 9.27
N ALA A 205 -6.74 -16.16 8.48
CA ALA A 205 -6.03 -16.40 7.22
C ALA A 205 -4.56 -16.70 7.51
N VAL A 206 -4.13 -17.92 7.17
CA VAL A 206 -2.73 -18.35 7.28
C VAL A 206 -2.06 -18.18 5.92
N ILE A 207 -1.05 -17.32 5.85
CA ILE A 207 -0.21 -17.11 4.68
C ILE A 207 1.12 -17.82 4.92
N SER A 208 1.45 -18.80 4.09
CA SER A 208 2.69 -19.56 4.20
C SER A 208 3.71 -19.05 3.17
N GLY A 209 4.86 -18.57 3.66
CA GLY A 209 5.98 -18.06 2.87
C GLY A 209 6.99 -19.16 2.54
N HIS A 210 7.41 -19.21 1.27
CA HIS A 210 8.41 -20.14 0.73
C HIS A 210 9.46 -19.39 -0.11
N GLY A 211 10.51 -20.09 -0.56
CA GLY A 211 11.49 -19.56 -1.51
C GLY A 211 12.68 -18.87 -0.85
N THR A 212 13.33 -17.97 -1.59
CA THR A 212 14.51 -17.20 -1.12
C THR A 212 14.16 -15.74 -0.89
N THR A 213 15.11 -14.97 -0.36
CA THR A 213 14.95 -13.53 -0.11
C THR A 213 14.51 -12.73 -1.36
N THR A 214 14.97 -13.11 -2.55
CA THR A 214 14.66 -12.40 -3.81
C THR A 214 13.58 -13.07 -4.66
N THR A 215 13.14 -14.27 -4.27
CA THR A 215 12.13 -15.06 -4.99
C THR A 215 11.09 -15.62 -4.04
N ALA A 216 10.69 -14.81 -3.05
CA ALA A 216 9.71 -15.21 -2.06
C ALA A 216 8.36 -15.47 -2.75
N THR A 217 7.70 -16.56 -2.35
CA THR A 217 6.37 -16.92 -2.83
C THR A 217 5.46 -17.23 -1.66
N PHE A 218 4.15 -17.02 -1.83
CA PHE A 218 3.18 -17.12 -0.75
C PHE A 218 1.99 -18.00 -1.17
N THR A 219 1.54 -18.83 -0.25
CA THR A 219 0.31 -19.65 -0.35
C THR A 219 -0.65 -19.30 0.78
N GLN A 220 -1.92 -19.70 0.69
CA GLN A 220 -2.93 -19.37 1.70
C GLN A 220 -3.79 -20.57 2.12
N LYS A 221 -4.29 -20.53 3.36
CA LYS A 221 -5.40 -21.35 3.86
C LYS A 221 -6.18 -20.61 4.95
N ILE A 222 -7.44 -20.99 5.15
CA ILE A 222 -8.24 -20.53 6.31
C ILE A 222 -8.17 -21.57 7.42
N LYS A 223 -7.93 -21.09 8.65
CA LYS A 223 -7.97 -21.85 9.90
C LYS A 223 -9.17 -21.33 10.72
N ILE A 224 -10.06 -22.21 11.14
CA ILE A 224 -11.22 -21.92 12.01
C ILE A 224 -10.87 -22.35 13.43
#